data_AF-A0AA42EB04-F1
#
_entry.id   AF-A0AA42EB04-F1
#
_cell.length_a   1.000
_cell.length_b   1.000
_cell.length_c   1.000
_cell.angle_alpha   90.00
_cell.angle_beta   90.00
_cell.angle_gamma   90.00
#
_symmetry.space_group_name_H-M   'P 1'
#
loop_
_entity.id
_entity.type
_entity.pdbx_description
1 polymer ?
#
loop_
_entity_poly.entity_id
_entity_poly.type
_entity_poly.pdbx_seq_one_letter_code
_entity_poly.pdbx_strand_id
1 'polypeptide(L)' 'MPSLPSVPVRLAHLRFVVAAMAGAYLVINAILALVAPLTAGWSFPALTAVVVPPMVLAMIHLVIPLARRVG' A
#
# COMPACT_ATOMS: atom_id res chain seq x y z
N MET A 1 -35.96 -16.16 2.16
CA MET A 1 -35.43 -16.27 0.78
C MET A 1 -33.91 -16.32 0.86
N PRO A 2 -33.24 -17.37 0.34
CA PRO A 2 -31.77 -17.41 0.33
C PRO A 2 -31.26 -16.38 -0.68
N SER A 3 -30.53 -15.37 -0.20
CA SER A 3 -29.88 -14.37 -1.03
C SER A 3 -28.78 -15.03 -1.87
N LEU A 4 -28.90 -14.97 -3.20
CA LEU A 4 -27.87 -15.47 -4.12
C LEU A 4 -26.57 -14.67 -3.90
N PRO A 5 -25.40 -15.32 -3.93
CA PRO A 5 -24.12 -14.65 -3.69
C PRO A 5 -23.88 -13.54 -4.73
N SER A 6 -23.60 -12.34 -4.22
CA SER A 6 -23.27 -11.13 -4.97
C SER A 6 -21.86 -11.20 -5.56
N VAL A 7 -21.66 -12.04 -6.58
CA VAL A 7 -20.42 -12.19 -7.36
C VAL A 7 -19.78 -10.85 -7.80
N PRO A 8 -20.53 -9.80 -8.21
CA PRO A 8 -19.95 -8.52 -8.63
C PRO A 8 -19.21 -7.79 -7.50
N VAL A 9 -19.73 -7.88 -6.27
CA VAL A 9 -19.17 -7.20 -5.08
C VAL A 9 -17.84 -7.84 -4.68
N ARG A 10 -17.69 -9.16 -4.84
CA ARG A 10 -16.42 -9.85 -4.59
C ARG A 10 -15.35 -9.49 -5.62
N LEU A 11 -15.71 -9.33 -6.90
CA LEU A 11 -14.74 -8.98 -7.94
C LEU A 11 -14.21 -7.56 -7.80
N ALA A 12 -15.09 -6.58 -7.53
CA ALA A 12 -14.70 -5.20 -7.27
C ALA A 12 -13.77 -5.09 -6.03
N HIS A 13 -14.11 -5.81 -4.95
CA HIS A 13 -13.26 -5.89 -3.77
C HIS A 13 -11.88 -6.51 -4.09
N LEU A 14 -11.84 -7.59 -4.87
CA LEU A 14 -10.58 -8.23 -5.25
C LEU A 14 -9.69 -7.28 -6.09
N ARG A 15 -10.28 -6.55 -7.04
CA ARG A 15 -9.57 -5.54 -7.86
C ARG A 15 -8.99 -4.43 -6.99
N PHE A 16 -9.78 -3.94 -6.03
CA PHE A 16 -9.31 -2.95 -5.06
C PHE A 16 -8.12 -3.49 -4.26
N VAL A 17 -8.22 -4.71 -3.71
CA VAL A 17 -7.15 -5.32 -2.90
C VAL A 17 -5.88 -5.50 -3.72
N VAL A 18 -5.98 -6.01 -4.96
CA VAL A 18 -4.83 -6.19 -5.84
C VAL A 18 -4.18 -4.84 -6.19
N ALA A 19 -4.99 -3.83 -6.52
CA ALA A 19 -4.47 -2.49 -6.82
C ALA A 19 -3.79 -1.84 -5.60
N ALA A 20 -4.39 -1.99 -4.41
CA ALA A 20 -3.83 -1.49 -3.16
C ALA A 20 -2.50 -2.20 -2.82
N MET A 21 -2.43 -3.52 -2.97
CA MET A 21 -1.21 -4.29 -2.76
C MET A 21 -0.10 -3.87 -3.72
N ALA A 22 -0.40 -3.74 -5.01
CA ALA A 22 0.58 -3.32 -6.01
C ALA A 22 1.12 -1.92 -5.72
N GLY A 23 0.22 -0.97 -5.41
CA GLY A 23 0.61 0.39 -5.05
C GLY A 23 1.44 0.44 -3.77
N ALA A 24 1.06 -0.32 -2.74
CA ALA A 24 1.82 -0.42 -1.50
C ALA A 24 3.23 -0.96 -1.73
N TYR A 25 3.35 -2.06 -2.45
CA TYR A 25 4.64 -2.66 -2.74
C TYR A 25 5.57 -1.70 -3.49
N LEU A 26 5.03 -0.97 -4.48
CA LEU A 26 5.80 0.00 -5.23
C LEU A 26 6.27 1.17 -4.36
N VAL A 27 5.38 1.74 -3.55
CA VAL A 27 5.70 2.85 -2.64
C VAL A 27 6.75 2.44 -1.61
N ILE A 28 6.58 1.28 -0.99
CA ILE A 28 7.51 0.77 0.02
C ILE A 28 8.90 0.62 -0.57
N ASN A 29 9.01 -0.06 -1.71
CA ASN A 29 10.32 -0.27 -2.34
C ASN A 29 10.95 1.03 -2.82
N ALA A 30 10.16 1.98 -3.33
CA ALA A 30 10.67 3.29 -3.74
C ALA A 30 11.24 4.07 -2.54
N ILE A 31 10.53 4.08 -1.41
CA ILE A 31 11.01 4.74 -0.18
C ILE A 31 12.26 4.03 0.33
N LEU A 32 12.25 2.70 0.41
CA LEU A 32 13.41 1.94 0.86
C LEU A 32 14.63 2.16 -0.04
N ALA A 33 14.46 2.17 -1.36
CA ALA A 33 15.54 2.43 -2.30
C ALA A 33 16.11 3.86 -2.15
N LEU A 34 15.24 4.85 -1.90
CA LEU A 34 15.64 6.24 -1.71
C LEU A 34 16.39 6.45 -0.38
N VAL A 35 15.96 5.75 0.66
CA VAL A 35 16.47 5.92 2.03
C VAL A 35 17.66 5.01 2.31
N ALA A 36 17.79 3.88 1.61
CA ALA A 36 18.90 2.92 1.73
C ALA A 36 20.32 3.53 1.80
N PRO A 37 20.73 4.49 0.94
CA PRO A 37 22.06 5.09 1.04
C PRO A 37 22.26 5.91 2.32
N LEU A 38 21.19 6.43 2.92
CA LEU A 38 21.21 7.31 4.09
C LEU A 38 21.09 6.53 5.41
N THR A 39 20.45 5.35 5.38
CA THR A 39 20.21 4.52 6.57
C THR A 39 21.14 3.32 6.68
N ALA A 40 22.26 3.32 5.94
CA ALA A 40 23.29 2.30 6.05
C ALA A 40 23.80 2.20 7.51
N GLY A 41 23.66 1.02 8.11
CA GLY A 41 24.09 0.75 9.49
C GLY A 41 23.10 1.19 10.58
N TRP A 42 21.92 1.70 10.22
CA TRP A 42 20.89 2.05 11.20
C TRP A 42 20.28 0.80 11.82
N SER A 43 19.93 0.88 13.11
CA SER A 43 19.13 -0.16 13.76
C SER A 43 17.72 -0.19 13.19
N PHE A 44 17.08 -1.36 13.21
CA PHE A 44 15.73 -1.54 12.68
C PHE A 44 14.67 -0.55 13.23
N PRO A 45 14.69 -0.19 14.53
CA PRO A 45 13.78 0.84 15.06
C PRO A 45 14.00 2.23 14.46
N ALA A 46 15.26 2.63 14.25
CA ALA A 46 15.58 3.93 13.66
C ALA A 46 15.15 4.00 12.19
N LEU A 47 15.37 2.91 11.45
CA LEU A 47 14.95 2.80 10.05
C LEU A 47 13.42 2.88 9.93
N THR A 48 12.69 2.12 10.75
CA THR A 48 11.22 2.14 10.71
C THR A 48 10.65 3.49 11.13
N ALA A 49 11.26 4.18 12.10
CA ALA A 49 10.86 5.54 12.47
C ALA A 49 10.95 6.54 11.32
N VAL A 50 11.90 6.37 10.38
CA VAL A 50 12.05 7.24 9.21
C VAL A 50 11.18 6.79 8.04
N VAL A 51 11.06 5.48 7.82
CA VAL A 51 10.37 4.92 6.64
C VAL A 51 8.85 4.89 6.82
N VAL A 52 8.34 4.61 8.02
CA VAL A 52 6.91 4.42 8.26
C VAL A 52 6.10 5.71 8.05
N PRO A 53 6.49 6.89 8.58
CA PRO A 53 5.73 8.12 8.38
C PRO A 53 5.47 8.49 6.90
N PRO A 54 6.48 8.54 6.00
CA PRO A 54 6.25 8.81 4.58
C PRO A 54 5.47 7.68 3.90
N MET A 55 5.66 6.43 4.32
CA MET A 55 4.91 5.29 3.80
C MET A 55 3.41 5.41 4.09
N VAL A 56 3.02 5.79 5.31
CA VAL A 56 1.61 5.99 5.69
C VAL A 56 1.00 7.17 4.94
N LEU A 57 1.73 8.28 4.80
CA LEU A 57 1.26 9.43 4.02
C LEU A 57 1.02 9.05 2.55
N ALA A 58 1.94 8.31 1.93
CA ALA A 58 1.77 7.82 0.56
C ALA A 58 0.59 6.85 0.43
N MET A 59 0.33 6.01 1.43
CA MET A 59 -0.86 5.15 1.43
C MET A 59 -2.16 5.95 1.42
N ILE A 60 -2.28 6.92 2.34
CA ILE A 60 -3.52 7.69 2.52
C ILE A 60 -3.79 8.61 1.32
N HIS A 61 -2.75 9.26 0.80
CA HIS A 61 -2.91 10.31 -0.23
C HIS A 61 -2.75 9.82 -1.66
N LEU A 62 -2.08 8.68 -1.90
CA LEU A 62 -1.81 8.19 -3.26
C LEU A 62 -2.45 6.82 -3.50
N VAL A 63 -2.09 5.82 -2.70
CA VAL A 63 -2.41 4.42 -3.04
C VAL A 63 -3.87 4.06 -2.78
N ILE A 64 -4.43 4.41 -1.63
CA ILE A 64 -5.84 4.19 -1.33
C ILE A 64 -6.75 4.91 -2.33
N PRO A 65 -6.59 6.22 -2.62
CA PRO A 65 -7.47 6.89 -3.58
C PRO A 65 -7.29 6.35 -5.00
N LEU A 66 -6.08 5.95 -5.40
CA LEU A 66 -5.86 5.33 -6.71
C LEU A 66 -6.51 3.94 -6.80
N ALA A 67 -6.35 3.09 -5.78
CA ALA A 67 -6.98 1.77 -5.74
C ALA A 67 -8.51 1.86 -5.78
N ARG A 68 -9.09 2.87 -5.12
CA ARG A 68 -10.55 3.15 -5.18
C ARG A 68 -11.04 3.59 -6.56
N ARG A 69 -10.18 4.10 -7.44
CA ARG A 69 -10.55 4.45 -8.82
C ARG A 69 -10.55 3.22 -9.74
N VAL A 70 -9.89 2.13 -9.35
CA VAL A 70 -9.67 0.93 -10.17
C VAL A 70 -10.63 -0.22 -9.83
N GLY A 71 -11.06 -0.31 -8.57
CA GLY A 71 -12.07 -1.25 -8.08
C GLY A 71 -13.49 -0.72 -8.27
#